data_AF-A0A349KWX8-F1
#
_entry.id   AF-A0A349KWX8-F1
#
_cell.length_a   1.000
_cell.length_b   1.000
_cell.length_c   1.000
_cell.angle_alpha   90.00
_cell.angle_beta   90.00
_cell.angle_gamma   90.00
#
_symmetry.space_group_name_H-M   'P 1'
#
loop_
_entity.id
_entity.type
_entity.pdbx_description
1 polymer ?
#
loop_
_entity_poly.entity_id
_entity_poly.type
_entity_poly.pdbx_seq_one_letter_code
_entity_poly.pdbx_strand_id
1 'polypeptide(L)'
;AQFITWATSKNYIDMVAKYHGWAAIPPGTRKSTYQNPHYLKAAPFSQFVLSAIESADLRDSTVKPGAYHEMQYVGIPEFPAIGDQVGLEVAATLTGKQSVRQALAAAQALVLEQMKNSENSGYFK
;
A
#
# COMPACT_ATOMS: atom_id res chain seq x y z
N ALA A 1 -15.29 -7.94 18.90
CA ALA A 1 -15.74 -7.73 17.50
C ALA A 1 -16.63 -6.50 17.29
N GLN A 2 -17.42 -6.04 18.29
CA GLN A 2 -18.36 -4.91 18.13
C GLN A 2 -17.71 -3.62 17.58
N PHE A 3 -16.51 -3.28 18.04
CA PHE A 3 -15.80 -2.09 17.57
C PHE A 3 -15.46 -2.13 16.07
N ILE A 4 -14.88 -3.24 15.57
CA ILE A 4 -14.50 -3.36 14.16
C ILE A 4 -15.73 -3.29 13.26
N THR A 5 -16.81 -3.99 13.64
CA THR A 5 -18.07 -3.95 12.91
C THR A 5 -18.62 -2.52 12.84
N TRP A 6 -18.58 -1.78 13.95
CA TRP A 6 -19.00 -0.39 13.99
C TRP A 6 -18.10 0.51 13.15
N ALA A 7 -16.78 0.48 13.35
CA ALA A 7 -15.80 1.35 12.71
C ALA A 7 -15.74 1.17 11.18
N THR A 8 -16.13 0.00 10.68
CA THR A 8 -16.19 -0.29 9.24
C THR A 8 -17.61 -0.18 8.65
N SER A 9 -18.61 0.22 9.45
CA SER A 9 -20.03 0.27 9.03
C SER A 9 -20.38 1.49 8.18
N LYS A 10 -21.58 1.47 7.57
CA LYS A 10 -22.17 2.67 6.95
C LYS A 10 -22.45 3.77 7.99
N ASN A 11 -22.87 3.38 9.20
CA ASN A 11 -23.15 4.33 10.27
C ASN A 11 -21.90 5.13 10.68
N TYR A 12 -20.71 4.52 10.60
CA TYR A 12 -19.46 5.25 10.83
C TYR A 12 -19.20 6.29 9.74
N ILE A 13 -19.46 5.94 8.48
CA ILE A 13 -19.38 6.88 7.34
C ILE A 13 -20.34 8.06 7.54
N ASP A 14 -21.59 7.78 7.92
CA ASP A 14 -22.60 8.82 8.17
C ASP A 14 -22.20 9.70 9.37
N MET A 15 -21.62 9.11 10.41
CA MET A 15 -21.07 9.85 11.54
C MET A 15 -19.96 10.80 11.11
N VAL A 16 -18.96 10.32 10.35
CA VAL A 16 -17.87 11.18 9.84
C VAL A 16 -18.42 12.27 8.93
N ALA A 17 -19.36 11.95 8.04
CA ALA A 17 -20.01 12.94 7.18
C ALA A 17 -20.73 14.03 8.00
N LYS A 18 -21.40 13.65 9.10
CA LYS A 18 -22.10 14.57 9.99
C LYS A 18 -21.15 15.53 10.71
N TYR A 19 -20.01 15.05 11.21
CA TYR A 19 -19.09 15.86 12.03
C TYR A 19 -18.00 16.57 11.23
N HIS A 20 -17.56 15.99 10.11
CA HIS A 20 -16.41 16.45 9.32
C HIS A 20 -16.74 16.73 7.86
N GLY A 21 -17.99 16.51 7.44
CA GLY A 21 -18.44 16.70 6.07
C GLY A 21 -18.18 15.49 5.16
N TRP A 22 -18.96 15.42 4.09
CA TRP A 22 -18.93 14.29 3.15
C TRP A 22 -17.58 14.10 2.43
N ALA A 23 -16.79 15.16 2.25
CA ALA A 23 -15.47 15.04 1.62
C ALA A 23 -14.42 14.34 2.52
N ALA A 24 -14.67 14.25 3.83
CA ALA A 24 -13.73 13.69 4.81
C ALA A 24 -14.03 12.23 5.21
N ILE A 25 -15.08 11.61 4.64
CA ILE A 25 -15.41 10.23 4.97
C ILE A 25 -14.32 9.26 4.51
N PRO A 26 -14.16 8.08 5.14
CA PRO A 26 -13.24 7.06 4.65
C PRO A 26 -13.66 6.56 3.25
N PRO A 27 -12.87 6.80 2.19
CA PRO A 27 -13.19 6.33 0.85
C PRO A 27 -12.77 4.86 0.66
N GLY A 28 -13.08 4.27 -0.50
CA GLY A 28 -12.50 3.00 -0.94
C GLY A 28 -12.97 1.72 -0.24
N THR A 29 -13.78 1.83 0.81
CA THR A 29 -14.19 0.65 1.61
C THR A 29 -15.57 0.10 1.27
N ARG A 30 -16.46 0.89 0.64
CA ARG A 30 -17.85 0.51 0.36
C ARG A 30 -18.35 1.03 -0.99
N LYS A 31 -18.96 0.15 -1.78
CA LYS A 31 -19.65 0.52 -3.03
C LYS A 31 -20.76 1.56 -2.80
N SER A 32 -21.52 1.42 -1.71
CA SER A 32 -22.60 2.36 -1.37
C SER A 32 -22.13 3.79 -1.16
N THR A 33 -20.86 4.00 -0.79
CA THR A 33 -20.28 5.34 -0.65
C THR A 33 -20.21 6.04 -2.00
N TYR A 34 -19.74 5.32 -3.03
CA TYR A 34 -19.63 5.85 -4.39
C TYR A 34 -20.96 5.96 -5.14
N GLN A 35 -22.05 5.46 -4.55
CA GLN A 35 -23.42 5.63 -5.06
C GLN A 35 -24.18 6.76 -4.34
N ASN A 36 -23.60 7.34 -3.28
CA ASN A 36 -24.27 8.34 -2.46
C ASN A 36 -24.17 9.74 -3.12
N PRO A 37 -25.30 10.40 -3.43
CA PRO A 37 -25.29 11.69 -4.11
C PRO A 37 -24.63 12.81 -3.29
N HIS A 38 -24.68 12.75 -1.96
CA HIS A 38 -23.99 13.73 -1.12
C HIS A 38 -22.48 13.60 -1.20
N TYR A 39 -21.98 12.36 -1.24
CA TYR A 39 -20.55 12.11 -1.43
C TYR A 39 -20.10 12.52 -2.83
N LEU A 40 -20.81 12.11 -3.88
CA LEU A 40 -20.50 12.49 -5.26
C LEU A 40 -20.46 14.01 -5.46
N LYS A 41 -21.36 14.75 -4.78
CA LYS A 41 -21.37 16.22 -4.83
C LYS A 41 -20.19 16.84 -4.07
N ALA A 42 -19.82 16.28 -2.91
CA ALA A 42 -18.79 16.85 -2.04
C ALA A 42 -17.36 16.43 -2.42
N ALA A 43 -17.19 15.31 -3.10
CA ALA A 43 -15.91 14.72 -3.47
C ALA A 43 -15.82 14.55 -4.99
N PRO A 44 -15.53 15.60 -5.77
CA PRO A 44 -15.45 15.53 -7.23
C PRO A 44 -14.38 14.53 -7.74
N PHE A 45 -13.42 14.15 -6.89
CA PHE A 45 -12.41 13.13 -7.16
C PHE A 45 -12.92 11.69 -6.96
N SER A 46 -14.14 11.47 -6.47
CA SER A 46 -14.63 10.15 -6.07
C SER A 46 -14.58 9.12 -7.19
N GLN A 47 -14.95 9.52 -8.41
CA GLN A 47 -14.97 8.59 -9.55
C GLN A 47 -13.55 8.19 -9.97
N PHE A 48 -12.60 9.14 -9.95
CA PHE A 48 -11.19 8.84 -10.22
C PHE A 48 -10.66 7.83 -9.19
N VAL A 49 -10.93 8.05 -7.90
CA VAL A 49 -10.50 7.13 -6.83
C VAL A 49 -11.12 5.74 -7.01
N LEU A 50 -12.42 5.65 -7.29
CA LEU A 50 -13.08 4.35 -7.52
C LEU A 50 -12.46 3.62 -8.72
N SER A 51 -12.26 4.32 -9.84
CA SER A 51 -11.67 3.73 -11.03
C SER A 51 -10.24 3.25 -10.78
N ALA A 52 -9.42 4.02 -10.04
CA ALA A 52 -8.07 3.61 -9.68
C ALA A 52 -8.06 2.34 -8.80
N ILE A 53 -9.02 2.21 -7.88
CA ILE A 53 -9.19 1.00 -7.05
C ILE A 53 -9.62 -0.19 -7.91
N GLU A 54 -10.59 0.00 -8.80
CA GLU A 54 -11.13 -1.08 -9.64
C GLU A 54 -10.17 -1.54 -10.74
N SER A 55 -9.28 -0.66 -11.20
CA SER A 55 -8.26 -1.00 -12.22
C SER A 55 -6.97 -1.58 -11.64
N ALA A 56 -6.82 -1.60 -10.31
CA ALA A 56 -5.60 -2.12 -9.69
C ALA A 56 -5.49 -3.64 -9.90
N ASP A 57 -4.48 -4.08 -10.66
CA ASP A 57 -4.17 -5.50 -10.84
C ASP A 57 -3.05 -5.93 -9.89
N LEU A 58 -3.41 -6.73 -8.88
CA LEU A 58 -2.48 -7.30 -7.90
C LEU A 58 -1.95 -8.69 -8.30
N ARG A 59 -2.22 -9.17 -9.52
CA ARG A 59 -1.78 -10.48 -10.02
C ARG A 59 -0.71 -10.34 -11.09
N ASP A 60 -0.84 -9.32 -11.93
CA ASP A 60 0.11 -8.98 -12.98
C ASP A 60 0.62 -7.53 -12.83
N SER A 61 1.22 -7.26 -11.68
CA SER A 61 1.67 -5.91 -11.31
C SER A 61 3.04 -5.53 -11.89
N THR A 62 3.71 -6.45 -12.59
CA THR A 62 5.07 -6.27 -13.10
C THR A 62 5.17 -6.62 -14.58
N VAL A 63 5.95 -5.85 -15.35
CA VAL A 63 6.14 -6.07 -16.81
C VAL A 63 6.74 -7.45 -17.11
N LYS A 64 7.50 -8.02 -16.18
CA LYS A 64 8.07 -9.36 -16.29
C LYS A 64 7.46 -10.24 -15.20
N PRO A 65 6.92 -11.42 -15.54
CA PRO A 65 6.39 -12.34 -14.54
C PRO A 65 7.46 -12.65 -13.48
N GLY A 66 7.11 -12.46 -12.21
CA GLY A 66 7.96 -12.75 -11.06
C GLY A 66 7.34 -13.81 -10.15
N ALA A 67 8.08 -14.23 -9.11
CA ALA A 67 7.59 -15.15 -8.09
C ALA A 67 6.61 -14.50 -7.09
N TYR A 68 6.49 -13.18 -7.14
CA TYR A 68 5.63 -12.36 -6.27
C TYR A 68 4.68 -11.53 -7.15
N HIS A 69 3.46 -11.32 -6.67
CA HIS A 69 2.35 -10.81 -7.48
C HIS A 69 1.89 -9.41 -7.05
N GLU A 70 2.29 -8.99 -5.85
CA GLU A 70 1.82 -7.79 -5.19
C GLU A 70 2.37 -6.51 -5.83
N MET A 71 1.55 -5.45 -5.85
CA MET A 71 1.84 -4.21 -6.58
C MET A 71 2.81 -3.25 -5.88
N GLN A 72 2.82 -3.21 -4.54
CA GLN A 72 3.50 -2.16 -3.77
C GLN A 72 4.41 -2.67 -2.64
N TYR A 73 4.23 -3.93 -2.23
CA TYR A 73 5.04 -4.62 -1.23
C TYR A 73 5.25 -6.05 -1.71
N VAL A 74 6.20 -6.79 -1.15
CA VAL A 74 6.31 -8.25 -1.40
C VAL A 74 5.70 -8.98 -0.20
N GLY A 75 4.80 -9.95 -0.43
CA GLY A 75 4.01 -10.61 0.61
C GLY A 75 4.78 -11.61 1.50
N ILE A 76 6.02 -11.32 1.86
CA ILE A 76 6.89 -12.16 2.69
C ILE A 76 7.15 -11.53 4.07
N PRO A 77 7.36 -12.34 5.13
CA PRO A 77 7.64 -11.83 6.49
C PRO A 77 8.83 -10.87 6.60
N GLU A 78 9.80 -10.99 5.71
CA GLU A 78 11.04 -10.21 5.68
C GLU A 78 10.85 -8.83 5.06
N PHE A 79 9.79 -8.64 4.27
CA PHE A 79 9.60 -7.42 3.49
C PHE A 79 9.58 -6.14 4.32
N PRO A 80 9.02 -6.08 5.54
CA PRO A 80 9.09 -4.86 6.36
C PRO A 80 10.53 -4.40 6.63
N ALA A 81 11.45 -5.33 6.95
CA ALA A 81 12.85 -5.00 7.19
C ALA A 81 13.57 -4.63 5.90
N ILE A 82 13.33 -5.39 4.82
CA ILE A 82 13.86 -5.10 3.48
C ILE A 82 13.41 -3.71 3.01
N GLY A 83 12.12 -3.42 3.13
CA GLY A 83 11.49 -2.18 2.68
C GLY A 83 12.02 -0.96 3.44
N ASP A 84 12.22 -1.08 4.75
CA ASP A 84 12.85 -0.02 5.56
C ASP A 84 14.27 0.29 5.08
N GLN A 85 15.10 -0.75 4.96
CA GLN A 85 16.50 -0.60 4.59
C GLN A 85 16.67 -0.09 3.15
N VAL A 86 15.93 -0.63 2.18
CA VAL A 86 15.93 -0.13 0.80
C VAL A 86 15.37 1.30 0.75
N GLY A 87 14.36 1.61 1.56
CA GLY A 87 13.82 2.97 1.69
C GLY A 87 14.86 3.99 2.15
N LEU A 88 15.73 3.62 3.10
CA LEU A 88 16.84 4.45 3.56
C LEU A 88 17.87 4.69 2.45
N GLU A 89 18.21 3.68 1.65
CA GLU A 89 19.12 3.81 0.50
C GLU A 89 18.57 4.80 -0.55
N VAL A 90 17.26 4.71 -0.82
CA VAL A 90 16.55 5.65 -1.71
C VAL A 90 16.56 7.06 -1.15
N ALA A 91 16.27 7.25 0.15
CA ALA A 91 16.30 8.55 0.79
C ALA A 91 17.69 9.21 0.75
N ALA A 92 18.75 8.42 0.98
CA ALA A 92 20.14 8.88 0.86
C ALA A 92 20.48 9.31 -0.59
N THR A 93 19.97 8.58 -1.58
CA THR A 93 20.14 8.93 -3.00
C THR A 93 19.44 10.23 -3.36
N LEU A 94 18.17 10.39 -2.94
CA LEU A 94 17.37 11.60 -3.19
C LEU A 94 17.98 12.85 -2.56
N THR A 95 18.71 12.70 -1.45
CA THR A 95 19.40 13.79 -0.76
C THR A 95 20.85 14.00 -1.25
N GLY A 96 21.27 13.29 -2.31
CA GLY A 96 22.59 13.45 -2.91
C GLY A 96 23.75 12.90 -2.09
N LYS A 97 23.47 12.10 -1.04
CA LYS A 97 24.52 11.50 -0.20
C LYS A 97 25.25 10.35 -0.88
N GLN A 98 24.63 9.75 -1.89
CA GLN A 98 25.21 8.70 -2.71
C GLN A 98 24.62 8.68 -4.11
N SER A 99 25.31 8.01 -5.04
CA SER A 99 24.81 7.77 -6.39
C SER A 99 23.75 6.66 -6.41
N VAL A 100 22.89 6.70 -7.43
CA VAL A 100 21.92 5.62 -7.73
C VAL A 100 22.61 4.25 -7.78
N ARG A 101 23.81 4.18 -8.37
CA ARG A 101 24.56 2.92 -8.50
C ARG A 101 25.01 2.36 -7.15
N GLN A 102 25.45 3.24 -6.24
CA GLN A 102 25.83 2.85 -4.89
C GLN A 102 24.62 2.33 -4.11
N ALA A 103 23.50 3.05 -4.15
CA ALA A 103 22.27 2.64 -3.49
C ALA A 103 21.74 1.29 -3.99
N LEU A 104 21.72 1.07 -5.31
CA LEU A 104 21.31 -0.22 -5.88
C LEU A 104 22.22 -1.37 -5.44
N ALA A 105 23.54 -1.14 -5.39
CA ALA A 105 24.49 -2.16 -4.95
C ALA A 105 24.33 -2.49 -3.45
N ALA A 106 24.15 -1.46 -2.62
CA ALA A 106 23.92 -1.62 -1.18
C ALA A 106 22.61 -2.36 -0.90
N ALA A 107 21.51 -1.92 -1.53
CA ALA A 107 20.22 -2.58 -1.45
C ALA A 107 20.28 -4.05 -1.88
N GLN A 108 20.98 -4.36 -2.99
CA GLN A 108 21.11 -5.73 -3.48
C GLN A 108 21.85 -6.62 -2.48
N ALA A 109 22.97 -6.16 -1.92
CA ALA A 109 23.75 -6.92 -0.94
C ALA A 109 22.92 -7.23 0.31
N LEU A 110 22.20 -6.23 0.80
CA LEU A 110 21.34 -6.31 1.97
C LEU A 110 20.17 -7.28 1.79
N VAL A 111 19.48 -7.22 0.64
CA VAL A 111 18.36 -8.13 0.35
C VAL A 111 18.86 -9.57 0.23
N LEU A 112 20.00 -9.80 -0.44
CA LEU A 112 20.59 -11.14 -0.53
C LEU A 112 20.95 -11.72 0.84
N GLU A 113 21.51 -10.91 1.72
CA GLU A 113 21.83 -11.33 3.08
C GLU A 113 20.57 -11.68 3.87
N GLN A 114 19.54 -10.83 3.82
CA GLN A 114 18.28 -11.07 4.53
C GLN A 114 17.58 -12.35 4.05
N MET A 115 17.54 -12.59 2.74
CA MET A 115 16.93 -13.81 2.18
C MET A 115 17.72 -15.05 2.59
N LYS A 116 19.05 -15.01 2.53
CA LYS A 116 19.92 -16.12 2.98
C LYS A 116 19.74 -16.44 4.47
N ASN A 117 19.61 -15.41 5.32
CA ASN A 117 19.36 -15.59 6.74
C ASN A 117 17.99 -16.23 7.01
N SER A 118 16.98 -15.88 6.23
CA SER A 118 15.65 -16.47 6.34
C SER A 118 15.61 -17.93 5.87
N GLU A 119 16.30 -18.27 4.77
CA GLU A 119 16.52 -19.65 4.33
C GLU A 119 17.18 -20.50 5.42
N ASN A 120 18.28 -20.02 6.01
CA ASN A 120 18.99 -20.74 7.07
C ASN A 120 18.15 -20.96 8.34
N SER A 121 17.19 -20.07 8.58
CA SER A 121 16.27 -20.14 9.72
C SER A 121 15.05 -21.03 9.45
N GLY A 122 14.94 -21.60 8.24
CA GLY A 122 13.88 -22.52 7.83
C GLY A 122 12.55 -21.86 7.48
N TYR A 123 12.53 -20.53 7.29
CA TYR A 123 11.34 -19.77 6.89
C TYR A 123 11.07 -19.86 5.38
N PHE A 124 12.10 -20.10 4.58
CA PHE A 124 11.98 -20.48 3.18
C PHE A 124 12.42 -21.95 2.99
N LYS A 125 11.60 -22.74 2.30
CA LYS A 125 11.93 -24.06 1.76
C LYS A 125 11.63 -24.08 0.26
#